data_AF-A0A9Q9DVD9-F1
#
_entry.id   AF-A0A9Q9DVD9-F1
#
_cell.length_a   1.000
_cell.length_b   1.000
_cell.length_c   1.000
_cell.angle_alpha   90.00
_cell.angle_beta   90.00
_cell.angle_gamma   90.00
#
_symmetry.space_group_name_H-M   'P 1'
#
loop_
_entity.id
_entity.type
_entity.pdbx_description
1 polymer ?
#
loop_
_entity_poly.entity_id
_entity_poly.type
_entity_poly.pdbx_seq_one_letter_code
_entity_poly.pdbx_strand_id
1 'polypeptide(L)'
;MSLSTLKDHATPINRMLRLRTLARTLGKHAAPAGLVSWDRDKILINRQSFSLDRLRSMIQGLCEAVRLMLLRDVLLLNVDETGRIRKGGATIPELSLETLTDRPGELSAGYSFLKEPGNAFSDWEHWLLKRVTGEAVLRERFFTGENGDQWCSGGVAAYMKRVRRSKEALFVLVHLSAGAPARGTEITSILCENEQNSMGYRGIFIETGLVSFTTTYHKGYSFSKKIKTIHRYVAREVSELVVYFLGLGRPFCLDLLRMHYSDDESEEEDHVDDDDDNELTHHDSSSASGEESEYERPRPSHVPPKPRLANAEGTWGTDRIRRVLRQYTHDYIDAKIGTREWRHAYPAIHRELAKDEKAREHIETIYYNQSDGSQDDAQALQSGHTRQTEEMNYGRSTLESPFQTEVERERFRRVSIDWHRIVRFASAWEGWDEDACALAPMQKKQNQRWHALKTADLHQEFRELMGRPDAVLRPQQE
;
A
#
# COMPACT_ATOMS: atom_id res chain seq x y z
N MET A 1 15.11 -33.57 22.19
CA MET A 1 16.09 -33.60 21.09
C MET A 1 17.46 -33.21 21.64
N SER A 2 18.49 -34.01 21.32
CA SER A 2 19.87 -33.81 21.76
C SER A 2 20.49 -32.59 21.06
N LEU A 3 20.88 -31.58 21.84
CA LEU A 3 21.63 -30.42 21.35
C LEU A 3 23.12 -30.80 21.22
N SER A 4 23.51 -31.17 20.00
CA SER A 4 24.88 -31.31 19.47
C SER A 4 25.84 -32.25 20.22
N THR A 5 26.17 -33.36 19.56
CA THR A 5 27.36 -34.19 19.82
C THR A 5 28.63 -33.51 19.29
N LEU A 6 29.03 -32.40 19.92
CA LEU A 6 30.37 -31.83 19.75
C LEU A 6 31.00 -31.70 21.13
N LYS A 7 32.04 -32.50 21.38
CA LYS A 7 32.77 -32.59 22.64
C LYS A 7 33.10 -31.19 23.17
N ASP A 8 32.59 -30.92 24.37
CA ASP A 8 32.61 -29.67 25.08
C ASP A 8 34.02 -29.10 25.28
N HIS A 9 34.24 -27.89 24.76
CA HIS A 9 34.82 -26.85 25.59
C HIS A 9 33.76 -25.76 25.78
N ALA A 10 33.36 -25.57 27.03
CA ALA A 10 32.46 -24.50 27.46
C ALA A 10 33.18 -23.15 27.33
N THR A 11 33.36 -22.68 26.10
CA THR A 11 33.85 -21.34 25.84
C THR A 11 32.78 -20.32 26.23
N PRO A 12 33.16 -19.11 26.68
CA PRO A 12 32.21 -18.03 26.93
C PRO A 12 31.26 -17.80 25.74
N ILE A 13 31.77 -17.91 24.51
CA ILE A 13 31.00 -17.75 23.27
C ILE A 13 29.93 -18.85 23.14
N ASN A 14 30.27 -20.13 23.36
CA ASN A 14 29.30 -21.22 23.30
C ASN A 14 28.20 -21.06 24.36
N ARG A 15 28.55 -20.58 25.55
CA ARG A 15 27.58 -20.28 26.61
C ARG A 15 26.64 -19.13 26.21
N MET A 16 27.17 -18.05 25.63
CA MET A 16 26.37 -16.94 25.11
C MET A 16 25.43 -17.40 23.98
N LEU A 17 25.89 -18.25 23.05
CA LEU A 17 25.06 -18.80 21.97
C LEU A 17 23.96 -19.73 22.50
N ARG A 18 24.25 -20.57 23.49
CA ARG A 18 23.27 -21.43 24.17
C ARG A 18 22.23 -20.59 24.92
N LEU A 19 22.66 -19.56 25.68
CA LEU A 19 21.76 -18.63 26.37
C LEU A 19 20.90 -17.83 25.37
N ARG A 20 21.47 -17.36 24.26
CA ARG A 20 20.71 -16.70 23.19
C ARG A 20 19.67 -17.64 22.58
N THR A 21 20.04 -18.89 22.33
CA THR A 21 19.12 -19.90 21.80
C THR A 21 17.99 -20.20 22.78
N LEU A 22 18.33 -20.38 24.06
CA LEU A 22 17.36 -20.58 25.13
C LEU A 22 16.42 -19.38 25.27
N ALA A 23 16.96 -18.16 25.33
CA ALA A 23 16.17 -16.93 25.41
C ALA A 23 15.25 -16.76 24.19
N ARG A 24 15.70 -17.11 22.98
CA ARG A 24 14.84 -17.16 21.79
C ARG A 24 13.74 -18.20 21.92
N THR A 25 14.05 -19.40 22.42
CA THR A 25 13.04 -20.45 22.62
C THR A 25 12.01 -20.01 23.65
N LEU A 26 12.45 -19.46 24.79
CA LEU A 26 11.57 -18.90 25.81
C LEU A 26 10.73 -17.75 25.25
N GLY A 27 11.32 -16.85 24.48
CA GLY A 27 10.62 -15.74 23.80
C GLY A 27 9.61 -16.20 22.75
N LYS A 28 9.85 -17.33 22.07
CA LYS A 28 8.86 -17.94 21.15
C LYS A 28 7.63 -18.49 21.88
N HIS A 29 7.78 -18.90 23.14
CA HIS A 29 6.70 -19.45 23.94
C HIS A 29 6.03 -18.42 24.86
N ALA A 30 6.65 -17.26 25.08
CA ALA A 30 6.03 -16.14 25.78
C ALA A 30 5.16 -15.34 24.81
N ALA A 31 3.83 -15.48 24.93
CA ALA A 31 2.92 -14.61 24.19
C ALA A 31 2.99 -13.18 24.77
N PRO A 32 3.19 -12.14 23.94
CA PRO A 32 3.11 -10.77 24.41
C PRO A 32 1.70 -10.44 24.90
N ALA A 33 1.56 -9.40 25.72
CA ALA A 33 0.25 -8.93 26.19
C ALA A 33 -0.68 -8.63 25.01
N GLY A 34 -1.95 -9.05 25.12
CA GLY A 34 -2.95 -8.87 24.06
C GLY A 34 -3.17 -7.39 23.75
N LEU A 35 -2.92 -7.00 22.49
CA LEU A 35 -3.08 -5.63 22.02
C LEU A 35 -4.46 -5.34 21.40
N VAL A 36 -5.18 -6.39 21.04
CA VAL A 36 -6.47 -6.33 20.34
C VAL A 36 -7.50 -7.10 21.14
N SER A 37 -8.67 -6.50 21.35
CA SER A 37 -9.84 -7.17 21.90
C SER A 37 -11.10 -6.82 21.11
N TRP A 38 -12.11 -7.66 21.24
CA TRP A 38 -13.40 -7.50 20.58
C TRP A 38 -14.49 -7.12 21.56
N ASP A 39 -15.35 -6.19 21.14
CA ASP A 39 -16.63 -5.90 21.76
C ASP A 39 -17.71 -5.94 20.67
N ARG A 40 -18.32 -7.12 20.48
CA ARG A 40 -19.31 -7.38 19.42
C ARG A 40 -18.74 -7.04 18.03
N ASP A 41 -19.20 -5.95 17.43
CA ASP A 41 -18.75 -5.46 16.10
C ASP A 41 -17.60 -4.44 16.19
N LYS A 42 -17.14 -4.11 17.40
CA LYS A 42 -16.05 -3.15 17.62
C LYS A 42 -14.75 -3.86 17.91
N ILE A 43 -13.69 -3.33 17.31
CA ILE A 43 -12.31 -3.74 17.58
C ILE A 43 -11.71 -2.67 18.47
N LEU A 44 -11.11 -3.09 19.58
CA LEU A 44 -10.32 -2.22 20.45
C LEU A 44 -8.85 -2.49 20.22
N ILE A 45 -8.08 -1.44 19.91
CA ILE A 45 -6.64 -1.51 19.72
C ILE A 45 -6.01 -0.36 20.50
N ASN A 46 -5.14 -0.71 21.45
CA ASN A 46 -4.59 0.25 22.41
C ASN A 46 -5.70 0.97 23.20
N ARG A 47 -5.94 2.26 22.90
CA ARG A 47 -6.93 3.14 23.55
C ARG A 47 -7.97 3.66 22.56
N GLN A 48 -8.05 3.05 21.38
CA GLN A 48 -8.93 3.45 20.29
C GLN A 48 -9.85 2.28 19.95
N SER A 49 -11.05 2.59 19.48
CA SER A 49 -11.98 1.56 19.02
C SER A 49 -12.71 2.02 17.78
N PHE A 50 -12.97 1.10 16.87
CA PHE A 50 -13.77 1.35 15.68
C PHE A 50 -14.62 0.13 15.37
N SER A 51 -15.81 0.36 14.79
CA SER A 51 -16.69 -0.72 14.32
C SER A 51 -16.27 -1.22 12.94
N LEU A 52 -16.44 -2.52 12.69
CA LEU A 52 -16.22 -3.10 11.36
C LEU A 52 -17.09 -2.45 10.27
N ASP A 53 -18.34 -2.08 10.57
CA ASP A 53 -19.20 -1.42 9.60
C ASP A 53 -18.64 -0.06 9.15
N ARG A 54 -18.09 0.74 10.09
CA ARG A 54 -17.40 2.00 9.77
C ARG A 54 -16.13 1.74 8.93
N LEU A 55 -15.33 0.73 9.27
CA LEU A 55 -14.16 0.35 8.48
C LEU A 55 -14.55 -0.01 7.04
N ARG A 56 -15.54 -0.89 6.87
CA ARG A 56 -16.08 -1.29 5.55
C ARG A 56 -16.58 -0.09 4.77
N SER A 57 -17.40 0.75 5.40
CA SER A 57 -17.95 1.97 4.78
C SER A 57 -16.85 2.94 4.36
N MET A 58 -15.80 3.10 5.17
CA MET A 58 -14.66 3.94 4.84
C MET A 58 -13.89 3.39 3.63
N ILE A 59 -13.58 2.08 3.59
CA ILE A 59 -12.82 1.48 2.47
C ILE A 59 -13.61 1.60 1.16
N GLN A 60 -14.91 1.29 1.17
CA GLN A 60 -15.76 1.40 -0.02
C GLN A 60 -15.88 2.85 -0.49
N GLY A 61 -16.14 3.77 0.44
CA GLY A 61 -16.18 5.19 0.14
C GLY A 61 -14.84 5.74 -0.38
N LEU A 62 -13.73 5.30 0.19
CA LEU A 62 -12.39 5.65 -0.27
C LEU A 62 -12.15 5.14 -1.70
N CYS A 63 -12.63 3.95 -2.05
CA CYS A 63 -12.57 3.44 -3.42
C CYS A 63 -13.26 4.39 -4.42
N GLU A 64 -14.50 4.81 -4.12
CA GLU A 64 -15.22 5.77 -4.97
C GLU A 64 -14.54 7.15 -5.01
N ALA A 65 -13.99 7.58 -3.88
CA ALA A 65 -13.25 8.83 -3.80
C ALA A 65 -12.00 8.83 -4.70
N VAL A 66 -11.22 7.76 -4.64
CA VAL A 66 -10.01 7.59 -5.45
C VAL A 66 -10.39 7.48 -6.93
N ARG A 67 -11.47 6.77 -7.27
CA ARG A 67 -12.01 6.73 -8.63
C ARG A 67 -12.32 8.14 -9.15
N LEU A 68 -13.04 8.95 -8.38
CA LEU A 68 -13.38 10.31 -8.78
C LEU A 68 -12.13 11.22 -8.89
N MET A 69 -11.18 11.13 -7.95
CA MET A 69 -9.91 11.86 -8.03
C MET A 69 -9.10 11.45 -9.26
N LEU A 70 -9.02 10.14 -9.55
CA LEU A 70 -8.32 9.63 -10.72
C LEU A 70 -8.96 10.16 -12.01
N LEU A 71 -10.27 9.99 -12.19
CA LEU A 71 -10.95 10.42 -13.42
C LEU A 71 -10.92 11.95 -13.60
N ARG A 72 -11.28 12.72 -12.56
CA ARG A 72 -11.42 14.17 -12.64
C ARG A 72 -10.08 14.90 -12.57
N ASP A 73 -9.26 14.54 -11.58
CA ASP A 73 -8.11 15.35 -11.20
C ASP A 73 -6.81 14.89 -11.85
N VAL A 74 -6.67 13.58 -12.11
CA VAL A 74 -5.49 12.99 -12.77
C VAL A 74 -5.72 12.86 -14.28
N LEU A 75 -6.81 12.21 -14.70
CA LEU A 75 -7.12 11.96 -16.12
C LEU A 75 -7.86 13.12 -16.80
N LEU A 76 -8.19 14.18 -16.05
CA LEU A 76 -8.78 15.42 -16.56
C LEU A 76 -10.05 15.17 -17.40
N LEU A 77 -10.87 14.21 -16.97
CA LEU A 77 -12.15 13.90 -17.59
C LEU A 77 -13.26 14.79 -17.02
N ASN A 78 -14.25 15.10 -17.86
CA ASN A 78 -15.44 15.79 -17.42
C ASN A 78 -16.42 14.79 -16.79
N VAL A 79 -16.37 14.67 -15.46
CA VAL A 79 -17.24 13.79 -14.69
C VAL A 79 -18.32 14.57 -13.94
N ASP A 80 -19.50 13.96 -13.76
CA ASP A 80 -20.50 14.47 -12.84
C ASP A 80 -20.16 14.15 -11.36
N GLU A 81 -21.01 14.61 -10.44
CA GLU A 81 -20.84 14.38 -8.99
C GLU A 81 -20.87 12.90 -8.60
N THR A 82 -21.41 12.05 -9.47
CA THR A 82 -21.48 10.59 -9.29
C THR A 82 -20.28 9.86 -9.91
N GLY A 83 -19.34 10.58 -10.52
CA GLY A 83 -18.16 10.01 -11.17
C GLY A 83 -18.42 9.47 -12.58
N ARG A 84 -19.60 9.72 -13.16
CA ARG A 84 -19.89 9.31 -14.54
C ARG A 84 -19.33 10.32 -15.52
N ILE A 85 -18.66 9.82 -16.56
CA ILE A 85 -18.13 10.66 -17.64
C ILE A 85 -19.32 11.25 -18.42
N ARG A 86 -19.38 12.59 -18.49
CA ARG A 86 -20.45 13.30 -19.20
C ARG A 86 -20.35 13.06 -20.70
N LYS A 87 -21.52 12.89 -21.35
CA LYS A 87 -21.62 12.74 -22.81
C LYS A 87 -21.02 13.97 -23.51
N GLY A 88 -20.25 13.73 -24.57
CA GLY A 88 -19.56 14.78 -25.35
C GLY A 88 -18.15 15.14 -24.85
N GLY A 89 -17.67 14.51 -23.77
CA GLY A 89 -16.27 14.58 -23.34
C GLY A 89 -15.40 13.46 -23.94
N ALA A 90 -14.10 13.51 -23.65
CA ALA A 90 -13.17 12.46 -24.04
C ALA A 90 -13.53 11.11 -23.40
N THR A 91 -13.34 10.04 -24.15
CA THR A 91 -13.55 8.65 -23.68
C THR A 91 -12.25 8.11 -23.10
N ILE A 92 -12.34 7.49 -21.93
CA ILE A 92 -11.22 6.72 -21.36
C ILE A 92 -10.99 5.45 -22.20
N PRO A 93 -9.73 5.06 -22.47
CA PRO A 93 -9.45 3.78 -23.11
C PRO A 93 -10.05 2.61 -22.34
N GLU A 94 -10.59 1.64 -23.07
CA GLU A 94 -11.19 0.44 -22.47
C GLU A 94 -10.11 -0.44 -21.84
N LEU A 95 -10.39 -0.94 -20.64
CA LEU A 95 -9.49 -1.79 -19.87
C LEU A 95 -10.20 -3.11 -19.54
N SER A 96 -9.67 -4.23 -20.05
CA SER A 96 -10.08 -5.56 -19.62
C SER A 96 -8.96 -6.21 -18.80
N LEU A 97 -9.10 -6.16 -17.47
CA LEU A 97 -8.11 -6.73 -16.55
C LEU A 97 -7.89 -8.23 -16.78
N GLU A 98 -8.92 -8.99 -17.21
CA GLU A 98 -8.82 -10.43 -17.43
C GLU A 98 -7.93 -10.80 -18.61
N THR A 99 -7.83 -9.91 -19.59
CA THR A 99 -7.00 -10.11 -20.78
C THR A 99 -5.54 -9.72 -20.57
N LEU A 100 -5.26 -8.98 -19.49
CA LEU A 100 -3.90 -8.53 -19.23
C LEU A 100 -3.02 -9.71 -18.81
N THR A 101 -1.85 -9.76 -19.43
CA THR A 101 -0.83 -10.77 -19.18
C THR A 101 0.41 -10.12 -18.58
N ASP A 102 1.13 -10.87 -17.77
CA ASP A 102 2.37 -10.41 -17.17
C ASP A 102 3.37 -11.56 -17.05
N ARG A 103 4.66 -11.25 -17.19
CA ARG A 103 5.76 -12.21 -17.06
C ARG A 103 6.65 -11.84 -15.87
N PRO A 104 6.39 -12.41 -14.68
CA PRO A 104 7.22 -12.18 -13.50
C PRO A 104 8.68 -12.59 -13.64
N GLY A 105 8.99 -13.52 -14.56
CA GLY A 105 10.36 -13.94 -14.89
C GLY A 105 11.11 -13.01 -15.85
N GLU A 106 10.46 -11.99 -16.43
CA GLU A 106 11.13 -11.03 -17.31
C GLU A 106 11.81 -9.93 -16.49
N LEU A 107 13.13 -9.89 -16.57
CA LEU A 107 14.00 -9.06 -15.74
C LEU A 107 14.67 -7.92 -16.52
N SER A 108 14.36 -7.77 -17.80
CA SER A 108 14.91 -6.69 -18.64
C SER A 108 14.62 -5.31 -18.06
N ALA A 109 15.59 -4.42 -18.16
CA ALA A 109 15.49 -3.03 -17.73
C ALA A 109 14.26 -2.33 -18.36
N GLY A 110 13.51 -1.58 -17.54
CA GLY A 110 12.32 -0.87 -17.97
C GLY A 110 11.08 -1.75 -18.22
N TYR A 111 11.18 -3.07 -18.03
CA TYR A 111 10.04 -3.97 -18.22
C TYR A 111 9.02 -3.84 -17.09
N SER A 112 7.75 -3.89 -17.47
CA SER A 112 6.57 -4.14 -16.63
C SER A 112 5.46 -4.70 -17.51
N PHE A 113 4.34 -5.13 -16.93
CA PHE A 113 3.16 -5.52 -17.71
C PHE A 113 2.65 -4.42 -18.67
N LEU A 114 2.98 -3.15 -18.43
CA LEU A 114 2.65 -2.05 -19.34
C LEU A 114 3.44 -2.09 -20.65
N LYS A 115 4.58 -2.79 -20.67
CA LYS A 115 5.46 -2.95 -21.83
C LYS A 115 5.37 -4.36 -22.43
N GLU A 116 4.46 -5.20 -21.91
CA GLU A 116 4.20 -6.52 -22.49
C GLU A 116 3.53 -6.37 -23.86
N PRO A 117 4.09 -6.94 -24.94
CA PRO A 117 3.56 -6.74 -26.31
C PRO A 117 2.12 -7.21 -26.52
N GLY A 118 1.67 -8.19 -25.71
CA GLY A 118 0.29 -8.69 -25.75
C GLY A 118 -0.73 -7.75 -25.11
N ASN A 119 -0.28 -6.76 -24.34
CA ASN A 119 -1.15 -5.79 -23.69
C ASN A 119 -1.24 -4.51 -24.54
N ALA A 120 -2.44 -4.06 -24.87
CA ALA A 120 -2.69 -2.92 -25.77
C ALA A 120 -2.42 -1.53 -25.16
N PHE A 121 -1.32 -1.38 -24.40
CA PHE A 121 -0.95 -0.12 -23.74
C PHE A 121 -0.20 0.87 -24.65
N SER A 122 0.28 0.44 -25.83
CA SER A 122 0.93 1.35 -26.79
C SER A 122 0.00 2.49 -27.23
N ASP A 123 -1.31 2.23 -27.34
CA ASP A 123 -2.31 3.25 -27.69
C ASP A 123 -2.55 4.26 -26.56
N TRP A 124 -2.20 3.90 -25.34
CA TRP A 124 -2.34 4.74 -24.15
C TRP A 124 -1.14 5.68 -24.00
N GLU A 125 -0.04 5.41 -24.72
CA GLU A 125 1.17 6.22 -24.69
C GLU A 125 0.86 7.65 -25.15
N HIS A 126 1.25 8.61 -24.30
CA HIS A 126 0.96 10.03 -24.45
C HIS A 126 -0.52 10.40 -24.59
N TRP A 127 -1.47 9.52 -24.23
CA TRP A 127 -2.91 9.78 -24.37
C TRP A 127 -3.31 11.09 -23.66
N LEU A 128 -2.87 11.29 -22.42
CA LEU A 128 -3.20 12.48 -21.65
C LEU A 128 -2.44 13.72 -22.16
N LEU A 129 -1.20 13.55 -22.62
CA LEU A 129 -0.42 14.62 -23.24
C LEU A 129 -1.12 15.15 -24.50
N LYS A 130 -1.57 14.26 -25.40
CA LYS A 130 -2.33 14.61 -26.62
C LYS A 130 -3.62 15.36 -26.29
N ARG A 131 -4.31 14.98 -25.22
CA ARG A 131 -5.51 15.69 -24.75
C ARG A 131 -5.18 17.08 -24.21
N VAL A 132 -4.18 17.20 -23.36
CA VAL A 132 -3.77 18.48 -22.78
C VAL A 132 -3.27 19.46 -23.85
N THR A 133 -2.62 18.99 -24.90
CA THR A 133 -2.17 19.81 -26.02
C THR A 133 -3.23 20.05 -27.09
N GLY A 134 -4.26 19.20 -27.20
CA GLY A 134 -5.30 19.29 -28.24
C GLY A 134 -6.62 19.93 -27.80
N GLU A 135 -7.03 19.78 -26.54
CA GLU A 135 -8.31 20.30 -26.04
C GLU A 135 -8.17 21.75 -25.55
N ALA A 136 -8.92 22.69 -26.14
CA ALA A 136 -8.81 24.12 -25.85
C ALA A 136 -8.92 24.45 -24.34
N VAL A 137 -9.86 23.82 -23.64
CA VAL A 137 -10.07 24.03 -22.19
C VAL A 137 -8.87 23.55 -21.36
N LEU A 138 -8.22 22.46 -21.76
CA LEU A 138 -7.03 21.96 -21.07
C LEU A 138 -5.81 22.80 -21.45
N ARG A 139 -5.69 23.22 -22.71
CA ARG A 139 -4.61 24.12 -23.15
C ARG A 139 -4.60 25.41 -22.34
N GLU A 140 -5.74 26.07 -22.17
CA GLU A 140 -5.86 27.30 -21.38
C GLU A 140 -5.40 27.11 -19.92
N ARG A 141 -5.59 25.91 -19.38
CA ARG A 141 -5.17 25.58 -18.01
C ARG A 141 -3.67 25.28 -17.89
N PHE A 142 -3.06 24.68 -18.91
CA PHE A 142 -1.71 24.14 -18.84
C PHE A 142 -0.66 24.94 -19.62
N PHE A 143 -1.07 25.84 -20.51
CA PHE A 143 -0.16 26.65 -21.33
C PHE A 143 -0.36 28.14 -21.10
N THR A 144 0.70 28.90 -21.32
CA THR A 144 0.80 30.36 -21.23
C THR A 144 1.63 30.90 -22.40
N GLY A 145 1.64 32.23 -22.57
CA GLY A 145 2.39 32.94 -23.61
C GLY A 145 1.54 33.36 -24.80
N GLU A 146 2.00 34.33 -25.59
CA GLU A 146 1.24 34.93 -26.71
C GLU A 146 0.83 33.90 -27.78
N ASN A 147 1.64 32.84 -27.97
CA ASN A 147 1.34 31.73 -28.88
C ASN A 147 0.76 30.49 -28.17
N GLY A 148 0.72 30.48 -26.83
CA GLY A 148 0.23 29.35 -26.04
C GLY A 148 1.13 28.10 -26.09
N ASP A 149 2.44 28.28 -26.21
CA ASP A 149 3.41 27.19 -26.40
C ASP A 149 4.28 26.91 -25.16
N GLN A 150 4.19 27.72 -24.11
CA GLN A 150 4.96 27.53 -22.88
C GLN A 150 4.11 26.93 -21.76
N TRP A 151 4.62 25.91 -21.06
CA TRP A 151 3.96 25.33 -19.89
C TRP A 151 3.72 26.37 -18.78
N CYS A 152 2.47 26.44 -18.30
CA CYS A 152 2.06 27.29 -17.18
C CYS A 152 2.50 26.67 -15.85
N SER A 153 3.51 27.23 -15.20
CA SER A 153 4.01 26.72 -13.90
C SER A 153 2.91 26.62 -12.83
N GLY A 154 1.98 27.57 -12.79
CA GLY A 154 0.85 27.53 -11.87
C GLY A 154 -0.12 26.38 -12.17
N GLY A 155 -0.43 26.15 -13.44
CA GLY A 155 -1.29 25.07 -13.90
C GLY A 155 -0.69 23.68 -13.65
N VAL A 156 0.60 23.52 -13.99
CA VAL A 156 1.38 22.30 -13.75
C VAL A 156 1.50 22.00 -12.26
N ALA A 157 1.88 22.98 -11.43
CA ALA A 157 1.99 22.80 -9.98
C ALA A 157 0.62 22.44 -9.34
N ALA A 158 -0.46 23.07 -9.79
CA ALA A 158 -1.81 22.74 -9.33
C ALA A 158 -2.23 21.32 -9.73
N TYR A 159 -1.86 20.86 -10.93
CA TYR A 159 -2.07 19.48 -11.37
C TYR A 159 -1.27 18.48 -10.51
N MET A 160 0.04 18.70 -10.34
CA MET A 160 0.91 17.83 -9.53
C MET A 160 0.44 17.73 -8.08
N LYS A 161 -0.08 18.83 -7.50
CA LYS A 161 -0.71 18.81 -6.16
C LYS A 161 -1.94 17.89 -6.11
N ARG A 162 -2.75 17.84 -7.18
CA ARG A 162 -3.92 16.96 -7.24
C ARG A 162 -3.52 15.49 -7.46
N VAL A 163 -2.54 15.23 -8.33
CA VAL A 163 -1.96 13.89 -8.52
C VAL A 163 -1.46 13.33 -7.20
N ARG A 164 -0.69 14.14 -6.46
CA ARG A 164 -0.19 13.80 -5.13
C ARG A 164 -1.31 13.37 -4.17
N ARG A 165 -2.38 14.16 -4.06
CA ARG A 165 -3.55 13.83 -3.22
C ARG A 165 -4.22 12.52 -3.67
N SER A 166 -4.34 12.31 -4.98
CA SER A 166 -4.89 11.08 -5.54
C SER A 166 -4.02 9.86 -5.22
N LYS A 167 -2.70 9.98 -5.33
CA LYS A 167 -1.73 8.92 -4.97
C LYS A 167 -1.78 8.60 -3.47
N GLU A 168 -1.88 9.61 -2.61
CA GLU A 168 -2.00 9.43 -1.16
C GLU A 168 -3.27 8.67 -0.79
N ALA A 169 -4.40 9.00 -1.42
CA ALA A 169 -5.66 8.29 -1.25
C ALA A 169 -5.61 6.85 -1.80
N LEU A 170 -5.04 6.66 -3.00
CA LEU A 170 -4.84 5.35 -3.62
C LEU A 170 -3.94 4.46 -2.75
N PHE A 171 -2.89 5.02 -2.17
CA PHE A 171 -2.01 4.33 -1.23
C PHE A 171 -2.80 3.79 -0.03
N VAL A 172 -3.60 4.64 0.63
CA VAL A 172 -4.41 4.22 1.79
C VAL A 172 -5.40 3.12 1.38
N LEU A 173 -6.02 3.26 0.21
CA LEU A 173 -6.93 2.27 -0.34
C LEU A 173 -6.22 0.93 -0.51
N VAL A 174 -5.11 0.88 -1.25
CA VAL A 174 -4.29 -0.33 -1.46
C VAL A 174 -3.86 -0.94 -0.12
N HIS A 175 -3.38 -0.13 0.81
CA HIS A 175 -2.88 -0.60 2.10
C HIS A 175 -3.95 -1.25 2.99
N LEU A 176 -5.18 -0.73 2.95
CA LEU A 176 -6.31 -1.26 3.73
C LEU A 176 -7.07 -2.37 2.99
N SER A 177 -7.10 -2.36 1.66
CA SER A 177 -7.85 -3.31 0.85
C SER A 177 -7.08 -4.57 0.47
N ALA A 178 -5.74 -4.57 0.53
CA ALA A 178 -4.94 -5.75 0.14
C ALA A 178 -4.80 -6.82 1.26
N GLY A 179 -5.35 -6.57 2.44
CA GLY A 179 -5.29 -7.48 3.58
C GLY A 179 -4.00 -7.33 4.38
N ALA A 180 -2.89 -7.93 3.94
CA ALA A 180 -1.67 -7.96 4.74
C ALA A 180 -0.86 -6.66 4.65
N PRO A 181 -0.71 -5.83 5.71
CA PRO A 181 -0.01 -4.56 5.60
C PRO A 181 1.49 -4.74 5.41
N ALA A 182 2.04 -4.12 4.36
CA ALA A 182 3.48 -3.98 4.18
C ALA A 182 4.10 -3.07 5.26
N ARG A 183 5.41 -3.22 5.52
CA ARG A 183 6.13 -2.24 6.34
C ARG A 183 6.21 -0.90 5.60
N GLY A 184 6.31 0.19 6.37
CA GLY A 184 6.35 1.55 5.82
C GLY A 184 7.43 1.72 4.76
N THR A 185 8.64 1.22 5.04
CA THR A 185 9.77 1.23 4.11
C THR A 185 9.59 0.29 2.91
N GLU A 186 8.95 -0.87 3.12
CA GLU A 186 8.70 -1.86 2.05
C GLU A 186 7.67 -1.37 1.03
N ILE A 187 6.66 -0.59 1.45
CA ILE A 187 5.59 -0.14 0.55
C ILE A 187 5.97 1.13 -0.23
N THR A 188 6.87 1.95 0.30
CA THR A 188 7.43 3.13 -0.40
C THR A 188 8.42 2.74 -1.49
N SER A 189 9.08 1.59 -1.35
CA SER A 189 10.14 1.14 -2.25
C SER A 189 9.65 0.22 -3.38
N ILE A 190 8.33 0.11 -3.59
CA ILE A 190 7.78 -0.76 -4.64
C ILE A 190 7.97 -0.09 -6.00
N LEU A 191 8.79 -0.71 -6.83
CA LEU A 191 9.05 -0.27 -8.20
C LEU A 191 7.93 -0.73 -9.15
N CYS A 192 7.55 0.14 -10.08
CA CYS A 192 6.59 -0.18 -11.14
C CYS A 192 7.23 -0.96 -12.30
N GLU A 193 8.48 -0.62 -12.63
CA GLU A 193 9.27 -1.16 -13.73
C GLU A 193 10.61 -1.65 -13.20
N ASN A 194 11.23 -2.62 -13.86
CA ASN A 194 12.56 -3.08 -13.50
C ASN A 194 13.59 -1.96 -13.70
N GLU A 195 14.52 -1.79 -12.75
CA GLU A 195 15.56 -0.76 -12.85
C GLU A 195 16.62 -1.08 -13.91
N GLN A 196 17.20 -0.02 -14.49
CA GLN A 196 18.22 -0.10 -15.53
C GLN A 196 19.49 -0.84 -15.09
N ASN A 197 19.86 -0.72 -13.81
CA ASN A 197 21.12 -1.23 -13.26
C ASN A 197 20.98 -2.62 -12.59
N SER A 198 19.87 -3.32 -12.80
CA SER A 198 19.61 -4.65 -12.21
C SER A 198 19.66 -4.71 -10.68
N MET A 199 19.61 -3.57 -9.98
CA MET A 199 19.65 -3.50 -8.51
C MET A 199 18.26 -3.64 -7.87
N GLY A 200 17.20 -3.22 -8.57
CA GLY A 200 15.81 -3.35 -8.12
C GLY A 200 14.91 -4.01 -9.16
N TYR A 201 14.20 -5.07 -8.73
CA TYR A 201 13.11 -5.67 -9.52
C TYR A 201 11.80 -4.94 -9.23
N ARG A 202 10.90 -4.87 -10.22
CA ARG A 202 9.55 -4.35 -9.98
C ARG A 202 8.81 -5.18 -8.93
N GLY A 203 7.94 -4.51 -8.20
CA GLY A 203 7.06 -5.13 -7.21
C GLY A 203 5.58 -4.99 -7.55
N ILE A 204 5.23 -4.58 -8.77
CA ILE A 204 3.83 -4.54 -9.24
C ILE A 204 3.67 -5.55 -10.37
N PHE A 205 2.73 -6.48 -10.17
CA PHE A 205 2.44 -7.57 -11.09
C PHE A 205 0.95 -7.68 -11.38
N ILE A 206 0.58 -8.31 -12.50
CA ILE A 206 -0.81 -8.68 -12.79
C ILE A 206 -0.98 -10.19 -12.86
N GLU A 207 -2.09 -10.69 -12.32
CA GLU A 207 -2.43 -12.11 -12.35
C GLU A 207 -3.94 -12.30 -12.21
N THR A 208 -4.55 -13.03 -13.15
CA THR A 208 -5.99 -13.35 -13.13
C THR A 208 -6.90 -12.12 -12.96
N GLY A 209 -6.54 -10.99 -13.59
CA GLY A 209 -7.27 -9.74 -13.48
C GLY A 209 -7.08 -8.96 -12.17
N LEU A 210 -6.16 -9.37 -11.31
CA LEU A 210 -5.82 -8.69 -10.06
C LEU A 210 -4.40 -8.12 -10.12
N VAL A 211 -4.22 -6.92 -9.57
CA VAL A 211 -2.89 -6.35 -9.32
C VAL A 211 -2.34 -6.89 -8.00
N SER A 212 -1.09 -7.34 -8.02
CA SER A 212 -0.32 -7.74 -6.84
C SER A 212 0.79 -6.75 -6.54
N PHE A 213 0.87 -6.31 -5.29
CA PHE A 213 2.00 -5.59 -4.71
C PHE A 213 2.92 -6.57 -3.98
N THR A 214 4.09 -6.81 -4.56
CA THR A 214 5.06 -7.79 -4.10
C THR A 214 6.27 -7.10 -3.48
N THR A 215 6.62 -7.54 -2.28
CA THR A 215 7.80 -7.04 -1.55
C THR A 215 8.70 -8.21 -1.21
N THR A 216 10.00 -8.10 -1.49
CA THR A 216 11.01 -9.08 -1.11
C THR A 216 11.69 -8.65 0.20
N TYR A 217 11.71 -9.56 1.17
CA TYR A 217 12.27 -9.32 2.50
C TYR A 217 13.54 -10.15 2.70
N HIS A 218 14.67 -9.46 2.97
CA HIS A 218 15.99 -10.08 3.10
C HIS A 218 16.55 -10.09 4.54
N LYS A 219 15.81 -9.59 5.56
CA LYS A 219 16.27 -9.64 6.96
C LYS A 219 16.42 -11.09 7.41
N GLY A 220 17.65 -11.51 7.73
CA GLY A 220 17.98 -12.89 8.08
C GLY A 220 18.32 -13.79 6.89
N TYR A 221 18.52 -13.24 5.69
CA TYR A 221 19.03 -13.99 4.54
C TYR A 221 20.39 -14.64 4.84
N SER A 222 21.29 -13.93 5.52
CA SER A 222 22.60 -14.47 5.94
C SER A 222 22.50 -15.73 6.81
N PHE A 223 21.39 -15.91 7.53
CA PHE A 223 21.16 -17.05 8.40
C PHE A 223 20.27 -18.12 7.78
N SER A 224 19.20 -17.73 7.09
CA SER A 224 18.21 -18.65 6.52
C SER A 224 18.53 -19.07 5.08
N LYS A 225 19.35 -18.29 4.37
CA LYS A 225 19.54 -18.33 2.91
C LYS A 225 18.23 -18.33 2.11
N LYS A 226 17.14 -17.83 2.72
CA LYS A 226 15.80 -17.77 2.14
C LYS A 226 15.39 -16.31 1.94
N ILE A 227 15.08 -15.95 0.70
CA ILE A 227 14.40 -14.69 0.38
C ILE A 227 12.90 -14.93 0.60
N LYS A 228 12.22 -14.06 1.35
CA LYS A 228 10.78 -14.13 1.54
C LYS A 228 10.10 -13.15 0.60
N THR A 229 9.26 -13.65 -0.29
CA THR A 229 8.50 -12.85 -1.25
C THR A 229 7.04 -12.84 -0.81
N ILE A 230 6.47 -11.66 -0.56
CA ILE A 230 5.09 -11.53 -0.07
C ILE A 230 4.26 -10.85 -1.14
N HIS A 231 3.22 -11.53 -1.61
CA HIS A 231 2.26 -11.03 -2.59
C HIS A 231 1.03 -10.48 -1.87
N ARG A 232 0.54 -9.32 -2.33
CA ARG A 232 -0.64 -8.65 -1.77
C ARG A 232 -1.54 -8.24 -2.91
N TYR A 233 -2.63 -8.97 -3.09
CA TYR A 233 -3.56 -8.70 -4.18
C TYR A 233 -4.59 -7.68 -3.73
N VAL A 234 -4.88 -6.71 -4.58
CA VAL A 234 -6.00 -5.78 -4.38
C VAL A 234 -7.22 -6.24 -5.19
N ALA A 235 -8.42 -5.87 -4.73
CA ALA A 235 -9.66 -6.22 -5.41
C ALA A 235 -9.70 -5.68 -6.85
N ARG A 236 -10.57 -6.22 -7.70
CA ARG A 236 -10.62 -5.87 -9.13
C ARG A 236 -10.89 -4.37 -9.33
N GLU A 237 -11.78 -3.81 -8.52
CA GLU A 237 -12.13 -2.39 -8.55
C GLU A 237 -10.92 -1.50 -8.22
N VAL A 238 -10.05 -1.93 -7.31
CA VAL A 238 -8.82 -1.21 -6.95
C VAL A 238 -7.72 -1.46 -7.99
N SER A 239 -7.65 -2.67 -8.54
CA SER A 239 -6.73 -3.05 -9.62
C SER A 239 -6.91 -2.16 -10.85
N GLU A 240 -8.16 -1.90 -11.23
CA GLU A 240 -8.53 -0.99 -12.32
C GLU A 240 -7.96 0.42 -12.09
N LEU A 241 -8.13 0.97 -10.88
CA LEU A 241 -7.62 2.29 -10.51
C LEU A 241 -6.09 2.35 -10.58
N VAL A 242 -5.41 1.29 -10.13
CA VAL A 242 -3.95 1.20 -10.19
C VAL A 242 -3.48 1.14 -11.64
N VAL A 243 -4.08 0.30 -12.48
CA VAL A 243 -3.69 0.16 -13.90
C VAL A 243 -3.93 1.47 -14.66
N TYR A 244 -5.07 2.14 -14.47
CA TYR A 244 -5.31 3.44 -15.09
C TYR A 244 -4.33 4.52 -14.61
N PHE A 245 -4.01 4.56 -13.31
CA PHE A 245 -3.00 5.48 -12.82
C PHE A 245 -1.63 5.20 -13.45
N LEU A 246 -1.19 3.93 -13.47
CA LEU A 246 0.12 3.56 -13.99
C LEU A 246 0.23 3.70 -15.52
N GLY A 247 -0.84 3.43 -16.26
CA GLY A 247 -0.86 3.45 -17.73
C GLY A 247 -1.17 4.82 -18.34
N LEU A 248 -1.95 5.69 -17.68
CA LEU A 248 -2.34 7.00 -18.22
C LEU A 248 -1.83 8.18 -17.38
N GLY A 249 -1.96 8.09 -16.06
CA GLY A 249 -1.59 9.18 -15.14
C GLY A 249 -0.08 9.35 -14.98
N ARG A 250 0.63 8.25 -14.67
CA ARG A 250 2.07 8.22 -14.44
C ARG A 250 2.88 8.69 -15.66
N PRO A 251 2.63 8.22 -16.90
CA PRO A 251 3.40 8.66 -18.07
C PRO A 251 3.30 10.16 -18.29
N PHE A 252 2.11 10.76 -18.12
CA PHE A 252 1.95 12.20 -18.25
C PHE A 252 2.68 12.98 -17.14
N CYS A 253 2.71 12.46 -15.91
CA CYS A 253 3.52 13.07 -14.85
C CYS A 253 5.01 13.05 -15.20
N LEU A 254 5.50 11.94 -15.78
CA LEU A 254 6.88 11.84 -16.27
C LEU A 254 7.15 12.80 -17.44
N ASP A 255 6.21 12.93 -18.38
CA ASP A 255 6.30 13.89 -19.49
C ASP A 255 6.41 15.32 -18.94
N LEU A 256 5.57 15.70 -17.96
CA LEU A 256 5.65 17.02 -17.31
C LEU A 256 6.96 17.23 -16.56
N LEU A 257 7.47 16.22 -15.84
CA LEU A 257 8.77 16.31 -15.17
C LEU A 257 9.90 16.55 -16.19
N ARG A 258 9.90 15.82 -17.31
CA ARG A 258 10.89 15.97 -18.38
C ARG A 258 10.76 17.25 -19.20
N MET A 259 9.55 17.79 -19.35
CA MET A 259 9.32 18.96 -20.22
C MET A 259 9.26 20.29 -19.46
N HIS A 260 9.00 20.25 -18.14
CA HIS A 260 8.83 21.46 -17.32
C HIS A 260 9.87 21.62 -16.20
N TYR A 261 10.43 20.51 -15.70
CA TYR A 261 11.33 20.52 -14.53
C TYR A 261 12.77 20.09 -14.85
N SER A 262 13.10 19.75 -16.11
CA SER A 262 14.39 19.20 -16.50
C SER A 262 15.55 20.21 -16.62
N ASP A 263 15.35 21.47 -16.26
CA ASP A 263 16.37 22.52 -16.43
C ASP A 263 17.22 22.79 -15.18
N ASP A 264 16.99 22.12 -14.04
CA ASP A 264 17.80 22.29 -12.81
C ASP A 264 18.47 20.96 -12.41
N GLU A 265 19.63 20.67 -13.01
CA GLU A 265 20.59 19.68 -12.47
C GLU A 265 21.17 20.20 -11.14
N SER A 266 20.69 19.65 -10.02
CA SER A 266 21.54 19.49 -8.83
C SER A 266 21.16 18.19 -8.13
N GLU A 267 21.99 17.18 -8.36
CA GLU A 267 22.04 15.95 -7.59
C GLU A 267 22.49 16.29 -6.16
N GLU A 268 21.54 16.50 -5.25
CA GLU A 268 21.78 16.26 -3.82
C GLU A 268 20.95 15.05 -3.43
N GLU A 269 21.61 13.88 -3.38
CA GLU A 269 21.08 12.69 -2.72
C GLU A 269 20.89 13.02 -1.23
N ASP A 270 19.66 13.31 -0.83
CA ASP A 270 19.28 13.37 0.59
C ASP A 270 19.46 11.97 1.20
N HIS A 271 20.61 11.74 1.82
CA HIS A 271 20.84 10.63 2.74
C HIS A 271 19.84 10.78 3.90
N VAL A 272 18.80 9.96 3.92
CA VAL A 272 17.94 9.81 5.08
C VAL A 272 18.69 8.92 6.07
N ASP A 273 19.24 9.53 7.12
CA ASP A 273 19.61 8.80 8.34
C ASP A 273 18.32 8.23 8.94
N ASP A 274 18.04 6.95 8.65
CA ASP A 274 17.04 6.12 9.33
C ASP A 274 17.54 5.79 10.75
N ASP A 275 17.73 6.82 11.58
CA ASP A 275 17.95 6.70 13.02
C ASP A 275 16.74 7.31 13.74
N ASP A 276 15.67 6.53 13.91
CA ASP A 276 15.05 6.28 15.23
C ASP A 276 13.89 5.26 15.12
N ASP A 277 14.21 3.99 14.92
CA ASP A 277 13.33 2.87 15.27
C ASP A 277 13.97 2.13 16.46
N ASN A 278 14.26 2.86 17.54
CA ASN A 278 14.63 2.25 18.80
C ASN A 278 13.37 1.68 19.46
N GLU A 279 13.12 0.38 19.24
CA GLU A 279 12.22 -0.44 20.05
C GLU A 279 12.71 -0.44 21.51
N LEU A 280 12.41 0.62 22.26
CA LEU A 280 12.67 0.67 23.69
C LEU A 280 11.51 0.01 24.45
N THR A 281 11.85 -1.16 24.97
CA THR A 281 11.16 -1.85 26.05
C THR A 281 11.31 -1.04 27.34
N HIS A 282 10.19 -0.76 28.02
CA HIS A 282 10.21 -0.18 29.36
C HIS A 282 10.75 -1.21 30.37
N HIS A 283 11.83 -0.90 31.09
CA HIS A 283 11.89 -1.04 32.55
C HIS A 283 13.12 -0.34 33.17
N ASP A 284 12.80 0.74 33.87
CA ASP A 284 13.25 1.26 35.17
C ASP A 284 14.67 1.01 35.75
N SER A 285 15.27 2.15 36.16
CA SER A 285 16.12 2.44 37.33
C SER A 285 17.56 1.92 37.45
N SER A 286 18.54 2.84 37.32
CA SER A 286 19.43 3.20 38.45
C SER A 286 20.27 4.46 38.15
N SER A 287 20.39 5.29 39.19
CA SER A 287 21.10 6.56 39.34
C SER A 287 22.61 6.54 39.03
N ALA A 288 23.12 7.60 38.38
CA ALA A 288 24.46 8.15 38.64
C ALA A 288 24.53 9.62 38.18
N SER A 289 24.93 10.48 39.09
CA SER A 289 25.23 11.91 38.96
C SER A 289 26.44 12.19 38.07
N GLY A 290 26.38 13.25 37.26
CA GLY A 290 27.54 13.75 36.50
C GLY A 290 27.23 15.05 35.74
N GLU A 291 27.55 16.16 36.40
CA GLU A 291 27.73 17.57 36.00
C GLU A 291 27.55 17.99 34.52
N GLU A 292 26.76 19.05 34.37
CA GLU A 292 26.55 19.84 33.15
C GLU A 292 27.84 20.57 32.72
N SER A 293 28.15 20.57 31.43
CA SER A 293 28.99 21.59 30.82
C SER A 293 28.35 22.10 29.53
N GLU A 294 28.04 23.40 29.55
CA GLU A 294 27.41 24.18 28.50
C GLU A 294 28.49 24.58 27.48
N TYR A 295 28.44 24.01 26.28
CA TYR A 295 29.25 24.47 25.15
C TYR A 295 28.33 25.15 24.12
N GLU A 296 28.24 26.47 24.18
CA GLU A 296 27.68 27.31 23.12
C GLU A 296 28.56 27.18 21.85
N ARG A 297 27.96 26.71 20.73
CA ARG A 297 28.56 26.82 19.40
C ARG A 297 28.09 28.10 18.69
N PRO A 298 28.96 28.80 17.93
CA PRO A 298 28.64 30.09 17.34
C PRO A 298 27.63 29.94 16.19
N ARG A 299 26.66 30.86 16.10
CA ARG A 299 25.72 30.95 14.98
C ARG A 299 26.44 31.46 13.72
N PRO A 300 26.41 30.74 12.58
CA PRO A 300 26.81 31.33 11.31
C PRO A 300 25.70 32.26 10.82
N SER A 301 26.03 33.55 10.72
CA SER A 301 25.26 34.56 10.00
C SER A 301 25.25 34.26 8.50
N HIS A 302 24.08 34.50 7.87
CA HIS A 302 23.82 34.39 6.43
C HIS A 302 23.81 32.96 5.86
N VAL A 303 22.68 32.28 6.03
CA VAL A 303 22.28 31.20 5.12
C VAL A 303 21.68 31.87 3.88
N PRO A 304 22.29 31.79 2.69
CA PRO A 304 21.61 32.21 1.46
C PRO A 304 20.34 31.35 1.30
N PRO A 305 19.26 31.84 0.68
CA PRO A 305 18.05 31.04 0.52
C PRO A 305 18.43 29.77 -0.24
N LYS A 306 18.27 28.60 0.41
CA LYS A 306 18.51 27.30 -0.23
C LYS A 306 17.70 27.24 -1.53
N PRO A 307 18.31 26.84 -2.67
CA PRO A 307 17.57 26.66 -3.90
C PRO A 307 16.51 25.57 -3.70
N ARG A 308 15.29 25.81 -4.19
CA ARG A 308 14.17 24.87 -4.10
C ARG A 308 14.41 23.72 -5.09
N LEU A 309 14.89 22.57 -4.60
CA LEU A 309 15.02 21.39 -5.43
C LEU A 309 13.66 20.79 -5.86
N ALA A 310 13.67 20.33 -7.11
CA ALA A 310 12.61 19.91 -8.03
C ALA A 310 11.83 18.64 -7.65
N ASN A 311 11.31 18.52 -6.43
CA ASN A 311 10.37 17.45 -6.07
C ASN A 311 8.91 17.93 -6.22
N ALA A 312 8.42 18.03 -7.46
CA ALA A 312 7.05 18.45 -7.77
C ALA A 312 5.98 17.57 -7.08
N GLU A 313 6.31 16.35 -6.65
CA GLU A 313 5.44 15.46 -5.86
C GLU A 313 5.74 15.45 -4.34
N GLY A 314 6.88 16.01 -3.91
CA GLY A 314 7.43 15.88 -2.55
C GLY A 314 8.01 14.48 -2.26
N THR A 315 8.74 14.33 -1.15
CA THR A 315 9.31 13.03 -0.75
C THR A 315 8.22 12.06 -0.28
N TRP A 316 8.36 10.79 -0.66
CA TRP A 316 7.47 9.69 -0.29
C TRP A 316 8.10 8.84 0.81
N GLY A 317 8.22 9.41 2.01
CA GLY A 317 8.76 8.72 3.18
C GLY A 317 7.70 8.04 4.07
N THR A 318 8.16 7.17 4.96
CA THR A 318 7.31 6.42 5.92
C THR A 318 6.42 7.34 6.77
N ASP A 319 6.93 8.50 7.20
CA ASP A 319 6.18 9.47 8.00
C ASP A 319 4.97 10.05 7.28
N ARG A 320 5.12 10.31 5.98
CA ARG A 320 4.05 10.86 5.17
C ARG A 320 2.91 9.86 5.05
N ILE A 321 3.25 8.62 4.73
CA ILE A 321 2.30 7.50 4.68
C ILE A 321 1.58 7.33 6.01
N ARG A 322 2.33 7.33 7.12
CA ARG A 322 1.76 7.22 8.46
C ARG A 322 0.79 8.35 8.74
N ARG A 323 1.14 9.60 8.38
CA ARG A 323 0.29 10.78 8.58
C ARG A 323 -1.00 10.69 7.78
N VAL A 324 -0.90 10.35 6.49
CA VAL A 324 -2.05 10.20 5.59
C VAL A 324 -2.97 9.09 6.09
N LEU A 325 -2.43 7.91 6.42
CA LEU A 325 -3.23 6.79 6.94
C LEU A 325 -3.97 7.15 8.24
N ARG A 326 -3.28 7.83 9.17
CA ARG A 326 -3.89 8.31 10.42
C ARG A 326 -4.97 9.36 10.19
N GLN A 327 -4.78 10.25 9.21
CA GLN A 327 -5.76 11.26 8.86
C GLN A 327 -7.03 10.61 8.31
N TYR A 328 -6.93 9.77 7.27
CA TYR A 328 -8.10 9.10 6.71
C TYR A 328 -8.82 8.22 7.75
N THR A 329 -8.08 7.48 8.58
CA THR A 329 -8.72 6.65 9.61
C THR A 329 -9.37 7.49 10.70
N HIS A 330 -8.77 8.60 11.12
CA HIS A 330 -9.39 9.52 12.06
C HIS A 330 -10.69 10.10 11.50
N ASP A 331 -10.64 10.67 10.30
CA ASP A 331 -11.75 11.44 9.74
C ASP A 331 -13.01 10.60 9.49
N TYR A 332 -12.85 9.29 9.22
CA TYR A 332 -13.97 8.42 8.84
C TYR A 332 -14.33 7.32 9.84
N ILE A 333 -13.38 6.87 10.66
CA ILE A 333 -13.65 5.83 11.67
C ILE A 333 -13.40 6.29 13.11
N ASP A 334 -13.01 7.56 13.33
CA ASP A 334 -12.73 8.15 14.64
C ASP A 334 -11.61 7.41 15.40
N ALA A 335 -10.65 6.85 14.64
CA ALA A 335 -9.49 6.16 15.16
C ALA A 335 -8.26 6.51 14.33
N LYS A 336 -7.23 7.07 14.96
CA LYS A 336 -5.92 7.38 14.37
C LYS A 336 -5.10 6.09 14.26
N ILE A 337 -5.42 5.28 13.26
CA ILE A 337 -4.72 4.02 12.97
C ILE A 337 -3.53 4.30 12.05
N GLY A 338 -2.33 4.00 12.52
CA GLY A 338 -1.12 4.00 11.70
C GLY A 338 -0.80 2.60 11.16
N THR A 339 0.35 2.48 10.50
CA THR A 339 0.83 1.20 9.93
C THR A 339 1.05 0.12 10.99
N ARG A 340 1.49 0.52 12.20
CA ARG A 340 1.68 -0.39 13.35
C ARG A 340 0.36 -0.91 13.88
N GLU A 341 -0.58 -0.02 14.18
CA GLU A 341 -1.90 -0.40 14.71
C GLU A 341 -2.64 -1.27 13.70
N TRP A 342 -2.58 -0.93 12.41
CA TRP A 342 -3.20 -1.71 11.35
C TRP A 342 -2.60 -3.13 11.23
N ARG A 343 -1.28 -3.28 11.46
CA ARG A 343 -0.61 -4.60 11.50
C ARG A 343 -1.13 -5.52 12.61
N HIS A 344 -1.68 -4.96 13.68
CA HIS A 344 -2.34 -5.74 14.73
C HIS A 344 -3.84 -5.92 14.45
N ALA A 345 -4.49 -4.88 13.91
CA ALA A 345 -5.92 -4.90 13.56
C ALA A 345 -6.24 -5.98 12.53
N TYR A 346 -5.55 -5.93 11.40
CA TYR A 346 -5.81 -6.80 10.25
C TYR A 346 -5.85 -8.29 10.60
N PRO A 347 -4.80 -8.91 11.18
CA PRO A 347 -4.80 -10.35 11.42
C PRO A 347 -5.82 -10.76 12.49
N ALA A 348 -6.21 -9.85 13.40
CA ALA A 348 -7.27 -10.11 14.36
C ALA A 348 -8.65 -10.13 13.67
N ILE A 349 -8.92 -9.15 12.79
CA ILE A 349 -10.15 -9.10 11.98
C ILE A 349 -10.26 -10.30 11.07
N HIS A 350 -9.18 -10.58 10.33
CA HIS A 350 -9.19 -11.62 9.31
C HIS A 350 -9.36 -12.99 9.95
N ARG A 351 -8.70 -13.27 11.08
CA ARG A 351 -8.86 -14.54 11.78
C ARG A 351 -10.31 -14.80 12.22
N GLU A 352 -11.02 -13.77 12.69
CA GLU A 352 -12.37 -13.92 13.22
C GLU A 352 -13.44 -13.99 12.13
N LEU A 353 -13.22 -13.33 11.00
CA LEU A 353 -14.20 -13.19 9.93
C LEU A 353 -13.86 -13.98 8.66
N ALA A 354 -12.77 -14.74 8.66
CA ALA A 354 -12.35 -15.52 7.51
C ALA A 354 -13.49 -16.41 7.02
N LYS A 355 -13.82 -16.30 5.73
CA LYS A 355 -14.86 -17.12 5.10
C LYS A 355 -14.28 -18.40 4.51
N ASP A 356 -13.08 -18.34 3.97
CA ASP A 356 -12.33 -19.49 3.45
C ASP A 356 -11.51 -20.16 4.55
N GLU A 357 -11.80 -21.42 4.86
CA GLU A 357 -11.10 -22.20 5.87
C GLU A 357 -9.59 -22.33 5.56
N LYS A 358 -9.22 -22.50 4.28
CA LYS A 358 -7.81 -22.60 3.88
C LYS A 358 -7.10 -21.26 4.01
N ALA A 359 -7.81 -20.14 3.81
CA ALA A 359 -7.25 -18.82 4.10
C ALA A 359 -7.02 -18.65 5.61
N ARG A 360 -7.98 -19.08 6.45
CA ARG A 360 -7.86 -19.06 7.92
C ARG A 360 -6.67 -19.87 8.41
N GLU A 361 -6.52 -21.11 7.94
CA GLU A 361 -5.37 -21.98 8.24
C GLU A 361 -4.05 -21.31 7.87
N HIS A 362 -3.98 -20.72 6.67
CA HIS A 362 -2.77 -20.03 6.24
C HIS A 362 -2.42 -18.81 7.11
N ILE A 363 -3.42 -18.05 7.56
CA ILE A 363 -3.25 -16.94 8.51
C ILE A 363 -2.77 -17.45 9.88
N GLU A 364 -3.33 -18.57 10.36
CA GLU A 364 -2.89 -19.23 11.60
C GLU A 364 -1.43 -19.65 11.53
N THR A 365 -0.99 -20.18 10.38
CA THR A 365 0.42 -20.51 10.12
C THR A 365 1.31 -19.26 10.07
N ILE A 366 0.92 -18.20 9.35
CA ILE A 366 1.74 -16.98 9.18
C ILE A 366 1.91 -16.21 10.50
N TYR A 367 0.81 -15.99 11.23
CA TYR A 367 0.79 -15.05 12.36
C TYR A 367 0.88 -15.72 13.73
N TYR A 368 0.48 -16.98 13.84
CA TYR A 368 0.34 -17.65 15.15
C TYR A 368 1.22 -18.90 15.29
N ASN A 369 2.08 -19.20 14.29
CA ASN A 369 3.03 -20.32 14.30
C ASN A 369 2.39 -21.66 14.73
N GLN A 370 1.12 -21.91 14.36
CA GLN A 370 0.61 -23.27 14.43
C GLN A 370 1.45 -24.11 13.47
N SER A 371 2.06 -25.17 13.98
CA SER A 371 2.88 -26.07 13.18
C SER A 371 2.02 -26.61 12.06
N ASP A 372 2.41 -26.30 10.81
CA ASP A 372 1.88 -26.94 9.61
C ASP A 372 1.98 -28.44 9.86
N GLY A 373 0.84 -29.08 10.13
CA GLY A 373 0.78 -30.52 10.23
C GLY A 373 1.18 -31.02 8.86
N SER A 374 2.40 -31.54 8.75
CA SER A 374 2.97 -32.13 7.54
C SER A 374 1.96 -33.05 6.85
N GLN A 375 1.19 -32.51 5.92
CA GLN A 375 0.22 -33.22 5.10
C GLN A 375 0.39 -32.72 3.67
N ASP A 376 1.43 -33.19 3.00
CA ASP A 376 1.42 -33.63 1.60
C ASP A 376 2.87 -33.85 1.14
N ASP A 377 3.45 -34.97 1.58
CA ASP A 377 4.80 -35.41 1.21
C ASP A 377 4.77 -36.58 0.20
N ALA A 378 3.63 -37.21 -0.08
CA ALA A 378 3.60 -38.44 -0.88
C ALA A 378 4.10 -38.25 -2.31
N GLN A 379 3.75 -37.12 -2.96
CA GLN A 379 4.16 -36.80 -4.32
C GLN A 379 5.64 -36.39 -4.40
N ALA A 380 6.13 -35.58 -3.45
CA ALA A 380 7.53 -35.16 -3.38
C ALA A 380 8.47 -36.31 -3.00
N LEU A 381 8.02 -37.23 -2.15
CA LEU A 381 8.76 -38.46 -1.82
C LEU A 381 8.87 -39.40 -3.03
N GLN A 382 7.91 -39.36 -3.97
CA GLN A 382 7.94 -40.16 -5.19
C GLN A 382 8.99 -39.67 -6.21
N SER A 383 9.26 -38.36 -6.24
CA SER A 383 10.27 -37.74 -7.11
C SER A 383 11.68 -37.73 -6.50
N GLY A 384 11.84 -38.14 -5.23
CA GLY A 384 13.12 -38.19 -4.53
C GLY A 384 13.68 -36.83 -4.11
N HIS A 385 12.87 -35.78 -4.19
CA HIS A 385 13.22 -34.41 -3.84
C HIS A 385 12.39 -33.91 -2.66
N THR A 386 12.87 -32.88 -1.95
CA THR A 386 11.97 -32.16 -1.05
C THR A 386 10.92 -31.44 -1.91
N ARG A 387 9.67 -31.31 -1.43
CA ARG A 387 8.60 -30.59 -2.15
C ARG A 387 9.07 -29.23 -2.66
N GLN A 388 9.84 -28.51 -1.84
CA GLN A 388 10.44 -27.24 -2.20
C GLN A 388 11.42 -27.35 -3.37
N THR A 389 12.30 -28.36 -3.38
CA THR A 389 13.25 -28.59 -4.49
C THR A 389 12.53 -28.98 -5.78
N GLU A 390 11.43 -29.72 -5.69
CA GLU A 390 10.61 -30.06 -6.84
C GLU A 390 9.94 -28.81 -7.43
N GLU A 391 9.21 -28.05 -6.60
CA GLU A 391 8.48 -26.84 -7.02
C GLU A 391 9.41 -25.71 -7.50
N MET A 392 10.66 -25.63 -7.02
CA MET A 392 11.61 -24.59 -7.45
C MET A 392 12.39 -24.92 -8.73
N ASN A 393 12.47 -26.20 -9.12
CA ASN A 393 13.38 -26.64 -10.19
C ASN A 393 12.68 -27.37 -11.34
N TYR A 394 11.49 -27.97 -11.14
CA TYR A 394 10.84 -28.82 -12.13
C TYR A 394 9.38 -28.39 -12.39
N GLY A 395 8.91 -28.46 -13.64
CA GLY A 395 7.51 -28.19 -14.00
C GLY A 395 7.06 -26.72 -13.98
N ARG A 396 8.00 -25.78 -13.88
CA ARG A 396 7.71 -24.36 -13.69
C ARG A 396 7.10 -23.70 -14.91
N SER A 397 6.00 -22.98 -14.71
CA SER A 397 5.41 -22.12 -15.74
C SER A 397 6.37 -20.97 -16.09
N THR A 398 6.38 -20.56 -17.36
CA THR A 398 7.10 -19.35 -17.80
C THR A 398 6.58 -18.06 -17.14
N LEU A 399 5.42 -18.14 -16.49
CA LEU A 399 4.80 -17.08 -15.70
C LEU A 399 5.24 -17.06 -14.22
N GLU A 400 6.09 -18.00 -13.78
CA GLU A 400 6.55 -18.05 -12.40
C GLU A 400 7.79 -17.16 -12.14
N SER A 401 7.80 -16.48 -10.99
CA SER A 401 8.94 -15.69 -10.55
C SER A 401 10.07 -16.58 -10.04
N PRO A 402 11.35 -16.32 -10.33
CA PRO A 402 12.47 -17.11 -9.82
C PRO A 402 12.57 -17.13 -8.28
N PHE A 403 11.88 -16.22 -7.59
CA PHE A 403 11.93 -16.06 -6.12
C PHE A 403 10.76 -16.68 -5.36
N GLN A 404 9.85 -17.41 -6.03
CA GLN A 404 8.67 -18.02 -5.39
C GLN A 404 8.11 -19.21 -6.17
N THR A 405 7.37 -20.11 -5.50
CA THR A 405 6.59 -21.18 -6.12
C THR A 405 5.15 -20.74 -6.39
N GLU A 406 4.51 -21.34 -7.40
CA GLU A 406 3.11 -21.06 -7.75
C GLU A 406 2.14 -21.33 -6.59
N VAL A 407 2.39 -22.40 -5.82
CA VAL A 407 1.56 -22.78 -4.66
C VAL A 407 1.58 -21.71 -3.58
N GLU A 408 2.75 -21.16 -3.25
CA GLU A 408 2.86 -20.09 -2.24
C GLU A 408 2.15 -18.81 -2.70
N ARG A 409 2.25 -18.49 -3.99
CA ARG A 409 1.56 -17.35 -4.60
C ARG A 409 0.04 -17.49 -4.55
N GLU A 410 -0.49 -18.66 -4.91
CA GLU A 410 -1.94 -18.94 -4.85
C GLU A 410 -2.47 -18.89 -3.40
N ARG A 411 -1.67 -19.30 -2.40
CA ARG A 411 -2.02 -19.12 -0.98
C ARG A 411 -2.18 -17.64 -0.61
N PHE A 412 -1.24 -16.78 -1.03
CA PHE A 412 -1.36 -15.33 -0.81
C PHE A 412 -2.55 -14.70 -1.55
N ARG A 413 -2.82 -15.15 -2.77
CA ARG A 413 -3.97 -14.73 -3.57
C ARG A 413 -5.28 -15.07 -2.86
N ARG A 414 -5.41 -16.30 -2.37
CA ARG A 414 -6.58 -16.76 -1.61
C ARG A 414 -6.83 -15.94 -0.34
N VAL A 415 -5.78 -15.71 0.46
CA VAL A 415 -5.88 -14.85 1.65
C VAL A 415 -6.31 -13.43 1.26
N SER A 416 -5.75 -12.87 0.18
CA SER A 416 -6.14 -11.53 -0.27
C SER A 416 -7.61 -11.46 -0.70
N ILE A 417 -8.09 -12.44 -1.47
CA ILE A 417 -9.49 -12.52 -1.92
C ILE A 417 -10.45 -12.69 -0.73
N ASP A 418 -10.10 -13.51 0.26
CA ASP A 418 -10.92 -13.67 1.46
C ASP A 418 -11.05 -12.34 2.23
N TRP A 419 -9.95 -11.58 2.32
CA TRP A 419 -10.00 -10.23 2.86
C TRP A 419 -10.90 -9.30 2.04
N HIS A 420 -10.87 -9.36 0.71
CA HIS A 420 -11.74 -8.55 -0.16
C HIS A 420 -13.23 -8.81 0.13
N ARG A 421 -13.60 -10.06 0.44
CA ARG A 421 -14.95 -10.42 0.90
C ARG A 421 -15.27 -9.78 2.25
N ILE A 422 -14.35 -9.83 3.21
CA ILE A 422 -14.51 -9.21 4.54
C ILE A 422 -14.77 -7.71 4.42
N VAL A 423 -14.05 -7.02 3.53
CA VAL A 423 -14.24 -5.57 3.30
C VAL A 423 -15.30 -5.24 2.23
N ARG A 424 -16.01 -6.25 1.72
CA ARG A 424 -17.19 -6.15 0.85
C ARG A 424 -16.96 -5.58 -0.56
N PHE A 425 -15.83 -5.88 -1.20
CA PHE A 425 -15.69 -5.64 -2.65
C PHE A 425 -16.56 -6.61 -3.44
N ALA A 426 -17.23 -6.14 -4.50
CA ALA A 426 -18.19 -6.95 -5.24
C ALA A 426 -17.48 -8.05 -6.05
N SER A 427 -16.33 -7.72 -6.64
CA SER A 427 -15.57 -8.67 -7.47
C SER A 427 -15.11 -9.92 -6.72
N ALA A 428 -15.01 -9.87 -5.39
CA ALA A 428 -14.57 -11.00 -4.56
C ALA A 428 -15.64 -12.10 -4.38
N TRP A 429 -16.87 -11.83 -4.84
CA TRP A 429 -18.03 -12.72 -4.77
C TRP A 429 -18.45 -13.24 -6.14
N GLU A 430 -17.72 -12.93 -7.20
CA GLU A 430 -17.92 -13.56 -8.51
C GLU A 430 -17.80 -15.09 -8.34
N GLY A 431 -18.90 -15.81 -8.59
CA GLY A 431 -19.01 -17.25 -8.34
C GLY A 431 -19.57 -17.67 -6.96
N TRP A 432 -20.01 -16.73 -6.12
CA TRP A 432 -20.65 -16.95 -4.81
C TRP A 432 -22.05 -16.30 -4.78
N ASP A 433 -23.01 -16.91 -5.48
CA ASP A 433 -24.29 -16.28 -5.87
C ASP A 433 -25.21 -15.85 -4.70
N GLU A 434 -25.25 -16.60 -3.59
CA GLU A 434 -26.20 -16.31 -2.49
C GLU A 434 -25.86 -15.02 -1.72
N ASP A 435 -24.57 -14.74 -1.53
CA ASP A 435 -24.11 -13.57 -0.76
C ASP A 435 -24.00 -12.29 -1.62
N ALA A 436 -23.73 -12.43 -2.93
CA ALA A 436 -23.59 -11.31 -3.87
C ALA A 436 -24.85 -10.44 -3.97
N CYS A 437 -26.04 -11.06 -3.95
CA CYS A 437 -27.31 -10.36 -4.08
C CYS A 437 -27.60 -9.43 -2.87
N ALA A 438 -27.13 -9.81 -1.67
CA ALA A 438 -27.30 -9.01 -0.45
C ALA A 438 -26.34 -7.81 -0.37
N LEU A 439 -25.23 -7.83 -1.11
CA LEU A 439 -24.18 -6.80 -1.04
C LEU A 439 -24.52 -5.51 -1.76
N ALA A 440 -25.16 -5.59 -2.94
CA ALA A 440 -25.51 -4.42 -3.75
C ALA A 440 -26.30 -3.33 -3.00
N PRO A 441 -27.40 -3.64 -2.26
CA PRO A 441 -28.11 -2.64 -1.47
C PRO A 441 -27.28 -2.08 -0.32
N MET A 442 -26.40 -2.89 0.29
CA MET A 442 -25.52 -2.44 1.37
C MET A 442 -24.45 -1.46 0.86
N GLN A 443 -23.79 -1.78 -0.27
CA GLN A 443 -22.82 -0.90 -0.92
C GLN A 443 -23.46 0.44 -1.30
N LYS A 444 -24.68 0.41 -1.87
CA LYS A 444 -25.42 1.64 -2.20
C LYS A 444 -25.65 2.51 -0.97
N LYS A 445 -26.03 1.93 0.16
CA LYS A 445 -26.21 2.64 1.44
C LYS A 445 -24.89 3.21 1.98
N GLN A 446 -23.80 2.45 1.88
CA GLN A 446 -22.46 2.89 2.27
C GLN A 446 -22.00 4.07 1.42
N ASN A 447 -22.20 4.01 0.09
CA ASN A 447 -21.86 5.09 -0.83
C ASN A 447 -22.69 6.35 -0.56
N GLN A 448 -23.99 6.22 -0.32
CA GLN A 448 -24.84 7.35 0.06
C GLN A 448 -24.37 8.01 1.36
N ARG A 449 -24.05 7.21 2.38
CA ARG A 449 -23.49 7.70 3.64
C ARG A 449 -22.15 8.41 3.42
N TRP A 450 -21.30 7.87 2.56
CA TRP A 450 -20.01 8.47 2.22
C TRP A 450 -20.16 9.81 1.50
N HIS A 451 -21.05 9.89 0.51
CA HIS A 451 -21.37 11.14 -0.16
C HIS A 451 -21.90 12.17 0.83
N ALA A 452 -22.85 11.80 1.69
CA ALA A 452 -23.37 12.68 2.73
C ALA A 452 -22.25 13.21 3.65
N LEU A 453 -21.35 12.35 4.13
CA LEU A 453 -20.21 12.77 4.97
C LEU A 453 -19.25 13.73 4.26
N LYS A 454 -19.10 13.62 2.94
CA LYS A 454 -18.21 14.50 2.15
C LYS A 454 -18.85 15.81 1.74
N THR A 455 -20.17 15.81 1.53
CA THR A 455 -20.92 17.00 1.11
C THR A 455 -21.53 17.76 2.27
N ALA A 456 -21.57 17.16 3.48
CA ALA A 456 -22.06 17.82 4.68
C ALA A 456 -21.20 19.04 5.00
N ASP A 457 -21.81 20.22 4.98
CA ASP A 457 -21.22 21.41 5.59
C ASP A 457 -21.30 21.23 7.11
N LEU A 458 -20.17 20.86 7.72
CA LEU A 458 -20.04 20.67 9.16
C LEU A 458 -20.54 21.89 9.96
N HIS A 459 -20.41 23.11 9.42
CA HIS A 459 -20.92 24.31 10.06
C HIS A 459 -22.43 24.44 9.90
N GLN A 460 -23.00 24.00 8.78
CA GLN A 460 -24.45 23.96 8.60
C GLN A 460 -25.11 22.92 9.53
N GLU A 461 -24.59 21.69 9.57
CA GLU A 461 -25.13 20.67 10.46
C GLU A 461 -24.93 21.02 11.94
N PHE A 462 -23.82 21.65 12.31
CA PHE A 462 -23.62 22.16 13.68
C PHE A 462 -24.62 23.26 14.05
N ARG A 463 -24.93 24.18 13.12
CA ARG A 463 -25.95 25.23 13.33
C ARG A 463 -27.34 24.65 13.48
N GLU A 464 -27.68 23.64 12.68
CA GLU A 464 -28.95 22.92 12.77
C GLU A 464 -29.06 22.13 14.09
N LEU A 465 -28.00 21.44 14.51
CA LEU A 465 -27.96 20.66 15.75
C LEU A 465 -28.01 21.54 17.01
N MET A 466 -27.38 22.72 16.97
CA MET A 466 -27.42 23.68 18.08
C MET A 466 -28.68 24.54 18.08
N GLY A 467 -29.52 24.45 17.04
CA GLY A 467 -30.72 25.27 16.87
C GLY A 467 -30.44 26.78 16.85
N ARG A 468 -29.20 27.17 16.53
CA ARG A 468 -28.73 28.55 16.56
C ARG A 468 -27.99 28.88 15.26
N PRO A 469 -28.45 29.90 14.51
CA PRO A 469 -27.82 30.29 13.26
C PRO A 469 -26.40 30.84 13.44
N ASP A 470 -26.05 31.26 14.66
CA ASP A 470 -24.77 31.91 15.00
C ASP A 470 -23.75 30.95 15.63
N ALA A 471 -24.04 29.64 15.66
CA ALA A 471 -23.16 28.65 16.26
C ALA A 471 -21.91 28.44 15.38
N VAL A 472 -20.73 28.73 15.93
CA VAL A 472 -19.43 28.55 15.26
C VAL A 472 -18.60 27.52 16.02
N LEU A 473 -17.96 26.61 15.29
CA LEU A 473 -16.99 25.67 15.84
C LEU A 473 -15.77 26.43 16.36
N ARG A 474 -15.23 26.05 17.52
CA ARG A 474 -14.03 26.71 18.05
C ARG A 474 -12.82 26.35 17.19
N PRO A 475 -11.80 27.22 17.06
CA PRO A 475 -10.64 26.98 16.19
C PRO A 475 -9.82 25.71 16.48
N GLN A 476 -10.03 25.07 17.63
CA GLN A 476 -9.38 23.80 18.01
C GLN A 476 -10.23 22.56 17.69
N GLN A 477 -11.44 22.74 17.14
CA GLN A 477 -12.40 21.69 16.78
C GLN A 477 -12.68 21.66 15.26
N GLU A 478 -11.89 22.39 14.47
CA GLU A 478 -11.89 22.37 13.00
C GLU A 478 -11.05 21.22 12.43
#